data_AF-A0A7L3NPL7-F1
#
_entry.id   AF-A0A7L3NPL7-F1
#
_cell.length_a   1.000
_cell.length_b   1.000
_cell.length_c   1.000
_cell.angle_alpha   90.00
_cell.angle_beta   90.00
_cell.angle_gamma   90.00
#
_symmetry.space_group_name_H-M   'P 1'
#
loop_
_entity.id
_entity.type
_entity.pdbx_description
1 polymer ?
#
loop_
_entity_poly.entity_id
_entity_poly.type
_entity_poly.pdbx_seq_one_letter_code
_entity_poly.pdbx_strand_id
1 'polypeptide(L)' 'FMELRVLENNKRSRRNLGLDCDEHSTESRCCRYPLTVDFEAFGWDWIIAPKRYKANYCSGQCEYMF' A
#
# COMPACT_ATOMS: atom_id res chain seq x y z
N PHE A 1 8.48 -16.91 -47.19
CA PHE A 1 8.95 -16.74 -45.80
C PHE A 1 7.83 -16.05 -45.04
N MET A 2 7.43 -16.58 -43.89
CA MET A 2 6.29 -16.04 -43.13
C MET A 2 6.84 -15.18 -41.99
N GLU A 3 6.58 -13.87 -42.04
CA GLU A 3 6.94 -12.93 -40.97
C GLU A 3 5.78 -12.86 -39.98
N LEU A 4 5.98 -13.35 -38.77
CA LEU A 4 5.01 -13.24 -37.68
C LEU A 4 5.33 -11.99 -36.86
N ARG A 5 4.36 -11.08 -36.74
CA ARG A 5 4.43 -9.95 -35.81
C ARG A 5 3.57 -10.25 -34.59
N VAL A 6 4.24 -10.58 -33.48
CA VAL A 6 3.58 -10.78 -32.19
C VAL A 6 3.24 -9.39 -31.63
N LEU A 7 1.95 -9.10 -31.48
CA LEU A 7 1.51 -7.95 -30.71
C LEU A 7 1.63 -8.30 -29.23
N GLU A 8 2.68 -7.81 -28.57
CA GLU A 8 2.89 -8.01 -27.14
C GLU A 8 1.74 -7.39 -26.34
N ASN A 9 0.84 -8.23 -25.85
CA ASN A 9 -0.14 -7.84 -24.85
C ASN A 9 0.53 -7.86 -23.48
N ASN A 10 1.15 -6.75 -23.10
CA ASN A 10 1.68 -6.54 -21.76
C ASN A 10 0.54 -6.50 -20.72
N LYS A 11 0.10 -7.68 -20.28
CA LYS A 11 -0.84 -7.81 -19.17
C LYS A 11 -0.09 -7.43 -17.88
N ARG A 12 -0.44 -6.28 -17.31
CA ARG A 12 0.10 -5.87 -16.00
C ARG A 12 -0.29 -6.92 -14.95
N SER A 13 0.72 -7.54 -14.34
CA SER A 13 0.51 -8.35 -13.15
C SER A 13 -0.02 -7.47 -12.00
N ARG A 14 -0.93 -8.02 -11.19
CA ARG A 14 -1.48 -7.32 -10.02
C ARG A 14 -0.34 -7.06 -9.02
N ARG A 15 -0.08 -5.78 -8.72
CA ARG A 15 0.97 -5.35 -7.78
C ARG A 15 0.64 -5.58 -6.30
N ASN A 16 -0.50 -6.19 -5.98
CA ASN A 16 -0.94 -6.41 -4.59
C ASN A 16 -0.25 -7.63 -3.96
N LEU A 17 1.07 -7.53 -3.77
CA LEU A 17 1.89 -8.51 -3.05
C LEU A 17 2.26 -8.03 -1.63
N GLY A 18 1.80 -6.85 -1.21
CA GLY A 18 2.13 -6.28 0.09
C GLY A 18 1.43 -7.01 1.24
N LEU A 19 2.14 -7.18 2.36
CA LEU A 19 1.59 -7.70 3.61
C LEU A 19 0.75 -6.61 4.30
N ASP A 20 -0.43 -6.98 4.78
CA ASP A 20 -1.30 -6.16 5.60
C ASP A 20 -1.33 -6.73 7.02
N CYS A 21 -0.80 -5.97 7.99
CA CYS A 21 -0.68 -6.36 9.39
C CYS A 21 -1.66 -5.55 10.24
N ASP A 22 -2.10 -6.14 11.35
CA ASP A 22 -2.82 -5.42 12.40
C ASP A 22 -1.86 -4.91 13.49
N GLU A 23 -2.38 -4.07 14.39
CA GLU A 23 -1.59 -3.47 15.48
C GLU A 23 -1.05 -4.51 16.48
N HIS A 24 -1.67 -5.70 16.52
CA HIS A 24 -1.28 -6.79 17.41
C HIS A 24 -0.36 -7.82 16.73
N SER A 25 -0.07 -7.64 15.44
CA SER A 25 0.76 -8.56 14.68
C SER A 25 2.19 -8.52 15.18
N THR A 26 2.75 -9.68 15.51
CA THR A 26 4.16 -9.85 15.85
C THR A 26 5.05 -9.98 14.60
N GLU A 27 4.58 -9.53 13.44
CA GLU A 27 5.35 -9.56 12.19
C GLU A 27 6.56 -8.62 12.31
N SER A 28 7.76 -9.19 12.15
CA SER A 28 9.00 -8.43 12.18
C SER A 28 9.38 -7.86 10.81
N ARG A 29 8.82 -8.42 9.73
CA ARG A 29 9.09 -8.00 8.34
C ARG A 29 8.33 -6.72 8.00
N CYS A 30 8.81 -6.00 6.99
CA CYS A 30 8.15 -4.80 6.46
C CYS A 30 6.70 -5.11 6.04
N CYS A 31 5.76 -4.43 6.69
CA CYS A 31 4.33 -4.66 6.55
C CYS A 31 3.55 -3.34 6.61
N ARG A 32 2.34 -3.31 6.03
CA ARG A 32 1.42 -2.17 6.09
C ARG A 32 0.50 -2.30 7.30
N TYR A 33 0.49 -1.28 8.16
CA TYR A 33 -0.32 -1.22 9.38
C TYR A 33 -1.44 -0.18 9.26
N PRO A 34 -2.63 -0.42 9.85
CA PRO A 34 -3.74 0.50 9.79
C PRO A 34 -3.44 1.78 10.58
N LEU A 35 -3.71 2.93 9.97
CA LEU A 35 -3.67 4.24 10.62
C LEU A 35 -4.79 5.11 10.06
N THR A 36 -5.62 5.64 10.96
CA THR A 36 -6.69 6.56 10.60
C THR A 36 -6.31 7.97 11.02
N VAL A 37 -6.21 8.86 10.04
CA VAL A 37 -6.02 10.30 10.25
C VAL A 37 -7.40 10.92 10.49
N ASP A 38 -7.54 11.68 11.58
CA ASP A 38 -8.75 12.44 11.90
C ASP A 38 -8.45 13.93 11.78
N PHE A 39 -8.97 14.56 10.72
CA PHE A 39 -8.70 15.97 10.42
C PHE A 39 -9.34 16.92 11.44
N GLU A 40 -10.41 16.51 12.11
CA GLU A 40 -11.02 17.32 13.18
C GLU A 40 -10.13 17.31 14.43
N ALA A 41 -9.52 16.17 14.76
CA ALA A 41 -8.56 16.08 15.86
C ALA A 41 -7.29 16.92 15.62
N PHE A 42 -6.90 17.11 14.36
CA PHE A 42 -5.80 18.02 13.98
C PHE A 42 -6.20 19.50 13.95
N GLY A 43 -7.50 19.83 14.12
CA GLY A 43 -8.01 21.20 13.97
C GLY A 43 -7.95 21.71 12.53
N TRP A 44 -8.00 20.82 11.54
CA TRP A 44 -7.96 21.17 10.13
C TRP A 44 -9.38 21.42 9.59
N ASP A 45 -9.96 22.54 10.01
CA ASP A 45 -11.34 22.89 9.69
C ASP A 45 -11.59 23.23 8.21
N TRP A 46 -10.51 23.46 7.44
CA TRP A 46 -10.58 23.71 6.00
C TRP A 46 -10.92 22.44 5.19
N ILE A 47 -10.82 21.24 5.79
CA ILE A 47 -11.22 19.98 5.14
C ILE A 47 -12.71 19.74 5.38
N ILE A 48 -13.48 19.88 4.30
CA ILE A 48 -14.94 19.70 4.33
C ILE A 48 -15.29 18.20 4.48
N ALA A 49 -14.68 17.33 3.66
CA ALA A 49 -14.84 15.88 3.73
C ALA A 49 -13.68 15.15 3.00
N PRO A 50 -13.35 13.90 3.38
CA PRO A 50 -13.84 13.18 4.56
C PRO A 50 -13.22 13.73 5.86
N LYS A 51 -13.88 13.52 7.00
CA LYS A 51 -13.33 13.90 8.32
C LYS A 51 -12.25 12.94 8.82
N ARG A 52 -12.33 11.68 8.39
CA ARG A 52 -11.37 10.62 8.71
C ARG A 52 -10.90 9.90 7.45
N TYR A 53 -9.62 9.58 7.39
CA TYR A 53 -9.00 8.90 6.25
C TYR A 53 -8.04 7.79 6.71
N LYS A 54 -8.15 6.60 6.09
CA LYS A 54 -7.24 5.47 6.34
C LYS A 54 -5.93 5.66 5.56
N ALA A 55 -4.99 6.37 6.14
CA ALA A 55 -3.68 6.60 5.55
C ALA A 55 -2.82 5.32 5.54
N ASN A 56 -2.87 4.55 6.63
CA ASN A 56 -1.94 3.45 6.90
C ASN A 56 -0.48 3.91 6.95
N TYR A 57 0.42 3.04 7.38
CA TYR A 57 1.86 3.29 7.34
C TYR A 57 2.61 1.97 7.17
N CYS A 58 3.88 2.04 6.74
CA CYS A 58 4.74 0.87 6.62
C CYS A 58 5.73 0.82 7.79
N SER A 59 5.89 -0.35 8.40
CA SER A 59 6.85 -0.58 9.49
C SER A 59 7.37 -2.02 9.44
N GLY A 60 8.52 -2.28 10.06
CA GLY A 60 9.20 -3.59 10.05
C GLY A 60 10.52 -3.58 9.26
N GLN A 61 11.20 -4.71 9.27
CA GLN A 61 12.52 -4.88 8.66
C GLN A 61 12.42 -5.50 7.27
N CYS A 62 13.24 -5.02 6.32
CA CYS A 62 13.44 -5.71 5.05
C CYS A 62 14.71 -6.55 5.16
N GLU A 63 14.60 -7.84 4.87
CA GLU A 63 15.78 -8.69 4.73
C GLU A 63 16.58 -8.26 3.50
N TYR A 64 17.91 -8.31 3.62
CA TYR A 64 18.79 -8.07 2.49
C TYR A 64 18.73 -9.28 1.57
N MET A 65 18.14 -9.13 0.38
CA MET A 65 18.16 -10.17 -0.64
C MET A 65 19.53 -10.14 -1.33
N PHE A 66 20.33 -11.19 -1.15
CA PHE A 66 21.53 -11.47 -1.95
C PHE A 66 21.14 -12.00 -3.34
#